data_AF-A0A1Y1K5B5-F1
#
_entry.id   AF-A0A1Y1K5B5-F1
#
_cell.length_a   1.000
_cell.length_b   1.000
_cell.length_c   1.000
_cell.angle_alpha   90.00
_cell.angle_beta   90.00
_cell.angle_gamma   90.00
#
_symmetry.space_group_name_H-M   'P 1'
#
loop_
_entity.id
_entity.type
_entity.pdbx_description
1 polymer ?
#
loop_
_entity_poly.entity_id
_entity_poly.type
_entity_poly.pdbx_seq_one_letter_code
_entity_poly.pdbx_strand_id
1 'polypeptide(L)'
;YDLNKCCSVGKLCEPKDVPTCEVDGQVYKEGQKFYPKGSCSVCVCKEGYSEKDQAAYCRPLQCGTEMNHRRDLEGHCAPVYKDKTELCCPHFWTCHSQDDVVNPAEIPSKINGTCIFGRKFLKVGEYIEKTVEKYGQRHNIHCECKVPHLFLNCIIKSSEHSGSPI
;
A
#
# COMPACT_ATOMS: atom_id res chain seq x y z
N TYR A 1 18.75 13.73 -3.56
CA TYR A 1 18.60 12.44 -4.25
C TYR A 1 18.45 12.69 -5.75
N ASP A 2 18.74 11.67 -6.56
CA ASP A 2 18.35 11.62 -7.98
C ASP A 2 17.37 10.44 -8.18
N LEU A 3 16.56 10.50 -9.24
CA LEU A 3 15.44 9.58 -9.46
C LEU A 3 15.84 8.09 -9.42
N ASN A 4 16.99 7.74 -9.99
CA ASN A 4 17.46 6.35 -10.12
C ASN A 4 18.56 5.98 -9.13
N LYS A 5 18.85 6.81 -8.12
CA LYS A 5 19.89 6.53 -7.12
C LYS A 5 19.26 6.15 -5.78
N CYS A 6 19.76 5.04 -5.22
CA CYS A 6 19.34 4.56 -3.90
C CYS A 6 19.78 5.56 -2.81
N CYS A 7 21.04 5.98 -2.85
CA CYS A 7 21.67 6.81 -1.84
C CYS A 7 21.55 8.31 -2.15
N SER A 8 21.75 9.14 -1.12
CA SER A 8 21.87 10.58 -1.33
C SER A 8 23.06 10.89 -2.22
N VAL A 9 22.88 11.86 -3.11
CA VAL A 9 23.90 12.29 -4.07
C VAL A 9 24.73 13.46 -3.55
N GLY A 10 24.37 13.97 -2.38
CA GLY A 10 25.03 15.12 -1.75
C GLY A 10 24.23 15.61 -0.55
N LYS A 11 24.82 16.57 0.16
CA LYS A 11 24.18 17.31 1.25
C LYS A 11 24.48 18.79 1.05
N LEU A 12 23.46 19.64 1.11
CA LEU A 12 23.67 21.09 1.21
C LEU A 12 24.02 21.42 2.66
N CYS A 13 25.15 22.10 2.84
CA CYS A 13 25.64 22.51 4.16
C CYS A 13 25.29 23.97 4.52
N GLU A 14 24.87 24.78 3.56
CA GLU A 14 24.54 26.20 3.75
C GLU A 14 23.13 26.54 3.24
N PRO A 15 22.45 27.53 3.84
CA PRO A 15 21.15 28.01 3.37
C PRO A 15 21.33 28.75 2.05
N LYS A 16 21.26 28.01 0.94
CA LYS A 16 21.10 28.57 -0.40
C LYS A 16 19.63 28.56 -0.77
N ASP A 17 19.21 29.58 -1.52
CA ASP A 17 17.94 29.52 -2.25
C ASP A 17 18.07 28.40 -3.28
N VAL A 18 17.40 27.29 -2.97
CA VAL A 18 17.34 26.11 -3.82
C VAL A 18 15.96 26.04 -4.47
N PRO A 19 15.86 25.53 -5.71
CA PRO A 19 14.57 25.25 -6.33
C PRO A 19 13.64 24.47 -5.40
N THR A 20 12.36 24.82 -5.46
CA THR A 20 11.30 24.14 -4.70
C THR A 20 10.21 23.66 -5.64
N CYS A 21 9.54 22.60 -5.23
CA CYS A 21 8.40 22.01 -5.92
C CYS A 21 7.22 21.99 -4.96
N GLU A 22 6.08 22.54 -5.37
CA GLU A 22 4.83 22.44 -4.62
C GLU A 22 3.98 21.32 -5.22
N VAL A 23 3.65 20.30 -4.42
CA VAL A 23 2.86 19.13 -4.84
C VAL A 23 1.93 18.75 -3.69
N ASP A 24 0.65 18.56 -3.99
CA ASP A 24 -0.40 18.21 -3.00
C ASP A 24 -0.47 19.17 -1.79
N GLY A 25 -0.15 20.45 -2.00
CA GLY A 25 -0.10 21.48 -0.97
C GLY A 25 1.12 21.37 -0.03
N GLN A 26 2.14 20.61 -0.40
CA GLN A 26 3.42 20.53 0.32
C GLN A 26 4.58 21.03 -0.53
N VAL A 27 5.51 21.76 0.10
CA VAL A 27 6.71 22.30 -0.56
C VAL A 27 7.89 21.37 -0.30
N TYR A 28 8.49 20.89 -1.38
CA TYR A 28 9.69 20.06 -1.37
C TYR A 28 10.88 20.85 -1.88
N LYS A 29 12.04 20.68 -1.26
CA LYS A 29 13.31 21.28 -1.70
C LYS A 29 14.00 20.40 -2.73
N GLU A 30 14.87 21.00 -3.53
CA GLU A 30 15.65 20.28 -4.52
C GLU A 30 16.33 19.02 -3.94
N GLY A 31 16.19 17.92 -4.67
CA GLY A 31 16.72 16.62 -4.32
C GLY A 31 15.91 15.86 -3.27
N GLN A 32 14.86 16.44 -2.68
CA GLN A 32 13.96 15.69 -1.80
C GLN A 32 13.08 14.72 -2.59
N LYS A 33 12.83 13.55 -2.00
CA LYS A 33 11.87 12.58 -2.51
C LYS A 33 10.47 12.91 -2.00
N PHE A 34 9.47 12.68 -2.81
CA PHE A 34 8.06 12.79 -2.42
C PHE A 34 7.19 11.75 -3.12
N TYR A 35 5.99 11.58 -2.61
CA TYR A 35 5.02 10.57 -3.04
C TYR A 35 3.70 11.29 -3.31
N PRO A 36 3.38 11.61 -4.57
CA PRO A 36 2.13 12.29 -4.90
C PRO A 36 0.92 11.46 -4.48
N LYS A 37 -0.09 12.10 -3.89
CA LYS A 37 -1.32 11.45 -3.42
C LYS A 37 -2.04 10.76 -4.57
N GLY A 38 -2.60 9.58 -4.30
CA GLY A 38 -3.31 8.81 -5.32
C GLY A 38 -2.43 8.31 -6.48
N SER A 39 -1.10 8.40 -6.35
CA SER A 39 -0.15 7.86 -7.33
C SER A 39 0.66 6.71 -6.72
N CYS A 40 1.00 5.71 -7.53
CA CYS A 40 1.97 4.68 -7.16
C CYS A 40 3.38 5.04 -7.65
N SER A 41 3.77 6.28 -7.44
CA SER A 41 5.03 6.84 -7.92
C SER A 41 5.85 7.45 -6.79
N VAL A 42 7.17 7.40 -6.94
CA VAL A 42 8.10 8.20 -6.14
C VAL A 42 8.77 9.21 -7.06
N CYS A 43 8.74 10.46 -6.64
CA CYS A 43 9.28 11.57 -7.39
C CYS A 43 10.45 12.23 -6.65
N VAL A 44 11.27 12.97 -7.38
CA VAL A 44 12.35 13.79 -6.82
C VAL A 44 12.15 15.22 -7.27
N CYS A 45 12.12 16.15 -6.32
CA CYS A 45 12.05 17.57 -6.65
C CYS A 45 13.35 18.01 -7.32
N LYS A 46 13.24 18.61 -8.50
CA LYS A 46 14.34 19.15 -9.29
C LYS A 46 13.87 20.45 -9.92
N GLU A 47 14.82 21.27 -10.30
CA GLU A 47 14.54 22.46 -11.11
C GLU A 47 13.76 22.08 -12.37
N GLY A 48 12.71 22.83 -12.69
CA GLY A 48 11.84 22.54 -13.84
C GLY A 48 10.81 21.43 -13.62
N TYR A 49 10.62 20.95 -12.39
CA TYR A 49 9.54 20.01 -12.09
C TYR A 49 8.18 20.56 -12.56
N SER A 50 7.43 19.72 -13.26
CA SER A 50 6.07 20.02 -13.69
C SER A 50 5.22 18.76 -13.55
N GLU A 51 3.99 18.93 -13.06
CA GLU A 51 3.01 17.84 -13.04
C GLU A 51 2.65 17.32 -14.44
N LYS A 52 2.94 18.09 -15.50
CA LYS A 52 2.72 17.68 -16.89
C LYS A 52 3.82 16.75 -17.43
N ASP A 53 5.00 16.73 -16.80
CA ASP A 53 6.16 15.95 -17.23
C ASP A 53 6.70 15.07 -16.09
N GLN A 54 5.80 14.34 -15.44
CA GLN A 54 6.15 13.49 -14.31
C GLN A 54 7.18 12.40 -14.69
N ALA A 55 7.22 11.93 -15.94
CA ALA A 55 8.13 10.86 -16.35
C ALA A 55 9.62 11.22 -16.18
N ALA A 56 9.97 12.51 -16.27
CA ALA A 56 11.35 12.97 -16.05
C ALA A 56 11.77 12.98 -14.57
N TYR A 57 10.79 13.10 -13.66
CA TYR A 57 11.04 13.34 -12.23
C TYR A 57 10.50 12.26 -11.31
N CYS A 58 9.71 11.34 -11.84
CA CYS A 58 8.98 10.30 -11.12
C CYS A 58 9.22 8.94 -11.75
N ARG A 59 9.17 7.91 -10.91
CA ARG A 59 9.24 6.52 -11.34
C ARG A 59 8.24 5.69 -10.54
N PRO A 60 7.81 4.52 -11.05
CA PRO A 60 6.97 3.60 -10.31
C PRO A 60 7.57 3.27 -8.95
N LEU A 61 6.72 3.31 -7.92
CA LEU A 61 7.10 2.94 -6.57
C LEU A 61 7.39 1.43 -6.51
N GLN A 62 8.62 1.07 -6.14
CA GLN A 62 9.01 -0.31 -5.95
C GLN A 62 8.91 -0.68 -4.46
N CYS A 63 7.94 -1.51 -4.11
CA CYS A 63 7.71 -1.94 -2.72
C CYS A 63 8.69 -3.03 -2.24
N GLY A 64 9.45 -3.64 -3.16
CA GLY A 64 10.40 -4.70 -2.84
C GLY A 64 9.76 -5.99 -2.29
N THR A 65 8.48 -6.22 -2.62
CA THR A 65 7.67 -7.33 -2.07
C THR A 65 8.36 -8.69 -2.20
N GLU A 66 8.82 -9.05 -3.40
CA GLU A 66 9.46 -10.36 -3.64
C GLU A 66 10.73 -10.57 -2.81
N MET A 67 11.49 -9.50 -2.57
CA MET A 67 12.76 -9.56 -1.86
C MET A 67 12.57 -9.53 -0.34
N ASN A 68 11.66 -8.69 0.15
CA ASN A 68 11.49 -8.44 1.59
C ASN A 68 10.47 -9.38 2.25
N HIS A 69 9.52 -9.91 1.48
CA HIS A 69 8.37 -10.67 1.97
C HIS A 69 8.31 -12.09 1.41
N ARG A 70 9.45 -12.66 1.02
CA ARG A 70 9.52 -14.02 0.45
C ARG A 70 8.84 -15.07 1.35
N ARG A 71 9.09 -15.03 2.66
CA ARG A 71 8.46 -15.97 3.60
C ARG A 71 6.94 -15.79 3.68
N ASP A 72 6.47 -14.54 3.62
CA ASP A 72 5.05 -14.24 3.63
C ASP A 72 4.38 -14.75 2.35
N LEU A 73 5.03 -14.57 1.20
CA LEU A 73 4.58 -15.08 -0.10
C LEU A 73 4.54 -16.62 -0.14
N GLU A 74 5.61 -17.29 0.29
CA GLU A 74 5.66 -18.76 0.40
C GLU A 74 4.59 -19.29 1.36
N GLY A 75 4.32 -18.55 2.44
CA GLY A 75 3.28 -18.86 3.43
C GLY A 75 1.85 -18.53 2.97
N HIS A 76 1.67 -18.04 1.74
CA HIS A 76 0.39 -17.55 1.22
C HIS A 76 -0.29 -16.54 2.15
N CYS A 77 0.50 -15.68 2.76
CA CYS A 77 0.03 -14.54 3.53
C CYS A 77 -0.49 -13.46 2.59
N ALA A 78 -1.40 -12.62 3.07
CA ALA A 78 -2.02 -11.59 2.28
C ALA A 78 -1.42 -10.21 2.59
N PRO A 79 -1.21 -9.35 1.58
CA PRO A 79 -0.79 -7.98 1.80
C PRO A 79 -1.95 -7.15 2.38
N VAL A 80 -1.66 -6.35 3.41
CA VAL A 80 -2.61 -5.45 4.04
C VAL A 80 -2.30 -4.00 3.67
N TYR A 81 -3.27 -3.32 3.09
CA TYR A 81 -3.18 -1.91 2.69
C TYR A 81 -3.90 -1.01 3.70
N LYS A 82 -3.49 0.26 3.80
CA LYS A 82 -4.09 1.22 4.76
C LYS A 82 -5.52 1.59 4.41
N ASP A 83 -5.82 1.71 3.12
CA ASP A 83 -7.14 2.05 2.62
C ASP A 83 -7.35 1.51 1.20
N LYS A 84 -8.53 1.75 0.63
CA LYS A 84 -8.92 1.34 -0.73
C LYS A 84 -8.36 2.24 -1.83
N THR A 85 -7.89 3.44 -1.48
CA THR A 85 -7.46 4.48 -2.42
C THR A 85 -5.99 4.35 -2.80
N GLU A 86 -5.15 3.80 -1.92
CA GLU A 86 -3.69 3.69 -2.12
C GLU A 86 -3.21 2.24 -2.02
N LEU A 87 -3.65 1.39 -2.95
CA LEU A 87 -3.22 -0.01 -3.09
C LEU A 87 -1.80 -0.17 -3.69
N CYS A 88 -0.91 0.80 -3.49
CA CYS A 88 0.40 0.84 -4.13
C CYS A 88 1.39 -0.10 -3.45
N CYS A 89 1.61 0.07 -2.14
CA CYS A 89 2.47 -0.80 -1.35
C CYS A 89 1.71 -1.34 -0.13
N PRO A 90 1.87 -2.63 0.21
CA PRO A 90 1.35 -3.17 1.46
C PRO A 90 1.94 -2.42 2.64
N HIS A 91 1.12 -2.11 3.63
CA HIS A 91 1.56 -1.55 4.90
C HIS A 91 2.23 -2.61 5.78
N PHE A 92 1.67 -3.82 5.77
CA PHE A 92 2.24 -5.03 6.36
C PHE A 92 1.60 -6.28 5.74
N TRP A 93 2.07 -7.45 6.14
CA TRP A 93 1.53 -8.74 5.72
C TRP A 93 0.81 -9.43 6.88
N THR A 94 -0.33 -10.05 6.57
CA THR A 94 -1.09 -10.85 7.52
C THR A 94 -1.11 -12.30 7.05
N CYS A 95 -0.88 -13.22 7.97
CA CYS A 95 -0.89 -14.64 7.69
C CYS A 95 -2.12 -15.30 8.30
N HIS A 96 -2.43 -16.49 7.81
CA HIS A 96 -3.49 -17.30 8.36
C HIS A 96 -3.25 -17.65 9.84
N SER A 97 -4.32 -17.76 10.61
CA SER A 97 -4.37 -18.34 11.94
C SER A 97 -5.49 -19.38 12.03
N GLN A 98 -5.43 -20.22 13.06
CA GLN A 98 -6.46 -21.24 13.28
C GLN A 98 -7.84 -20.60 13.48
N ASP A 99 -7.87 -19.44 14.15
CA ASP A 99 -9.09 -18.70 14.48
C ASP A 99 -9.72 -17.94 13.30
N ASP A 100 -9.14 -17.99 12.10
CA ASP A 100 -9.70 -17.26 10.96
C ASP A 100 -11.05 -17.84 10.53
N VAL A 101 -12.11 -17.04 10.61
CA VAL A 101 -13.44 -17.43 10.14
C VAL A 101 -13.64 -16.94 8.71
N VAL A 102 -13.96 -17.86 7.80
CA VAL A 102 -14.34 -17.53 6.42
C VAL A 102 -15.84 -17.23 6.41
N ASN A 103 -16.17 -16.01 6.01
CA ASN A 103 -17.54 -15.54 5.88
C ASN A 103 -18.02 -15.67 4.43
N PRO A 104 -19.30 -16.00 4.22
CA PRO A 104 -19.86 -16.11 2.89
C PRO A 104 -19.87 -14.75 2.18
N ALA A 105 -19.82 -14.77 0.85
CA ALA A 105 -19.95 -13.56 0.04
C ALA A 105 -21.31 -12.89 0.28
N GLU A 106 -21.30 -11.56 0.47
CA GLU A 106 -22.55 -10.79 0.57
C GLU A 106 -23.36 -10.86 -0.72
N ILE A 107 -22.66 -10.91 -1.87
CA ILE A 107 -23.24 -11.05 -3.20
C ILE A 107 -22.61 -12.26 -3.88
N PRO A 108 -23.41 -13.22 -4.37
CA PRO A 108 -22.89 -14.37 -5.09
C PRO A 108 -22.12 -13.93 -6.33
N SER A 109 -20.81 -14.21 -6.36
CA SER A 109 -19.99 -13.90 -7.52
C SER A 109 -20.23 -14.93 -8.63
N LYS A 110 -20.41 -14.47 -9.87
CA LYS A 110 -20.50 -15.34 -11.06
C LYS A 110 -19.13 -15.86 -11.51
N ILE A 111 -18.06 -15.32 -10.94
CA ILE A 111 -16.69 -15.68 -11.25
C ILE A 111 -16.37 -16.97 -10.49
N ASN A 112 -16.13 -18.05 -11.23
CA ASN A 112 -15.66 -19.29 -10.64
C ASN A 112 -14.15 -19.20 -10.40
N GLY A 113 -13.72 -19.46 -9.17
CA GLY A 113 -12.32 -19.35 -8.77
C GLY A 113 -12.16 -19.25 -7.26
N THR A 114 -10.91 -19.40 -6.80
CA THR A 114 -10.57 -19.29 -5.38
C THR A 114 -9.29 -18.48 -5.18
N CYS A 115 -9.19 -17.84 -4.02
CA CYS A 115 -7.98 -17.23 -3.50
C CYS A 115 -7.38 -18.14 -2.43
N ILE A 116 -6.05 -18.09 -2.29
CA ILE A 116 -5.33 -18.91 -1.31
C ILE A 116 -4.91 -18.01 -0.14
N PHE A 117 -5.18 -18.48 1.08
CA PHE A 117 -4.72 -17.84 2.30
C PHE A 117 -4.22 -18.89 3.29
N GLY A 118 -2.89 -19.03 3.35
CA GLY A 118 -2.25 -20.17 4.01
C GLY A 118 -2.71 -21.50 3.41
N ARG A 119 -3.49 -22.26 4.19
CA ARG A 119 -4.09 -23.54 3.76
C ARG A 119 -5.58 -23.44 3.43
N LYS A 120 -6.18 -22.25 3.55
CA LYS A 120 -7.60 -22.01 3.29
C LYS A 120 -7.79 -21.57 1.85
N PHE A 121 -8.88 -22.03 1.25
CA PHE A 121 -9.33 -21.63 -0.08
C PHE A 121 -10.64 -20.87 0.07
N LEU A 122 -10.65 -19.62 -0.38
CA LEU A 122 -11.82 -18.75 -0.34
C LEU A 122 -12.36 -18.60 -1.75
N LYS A 123 -13.66 -18.80 -1.95
CA LYS A 123 -14.32 -18.49 -3.23
C LYS A 123 -14.35 -16.98 -3.46
N VAL A 124 -14.47 -16.58 -4.71
CA VAL A 124 -14.62 -15.15 -5.05
C VAL A 124 -15.80 -14.54 -4.30
N GLY A 125 -15.54 -13.44 -3.60
CA GLY A 125 -16.48 -12.72 -2.74
C GLY A 125 -16.48 -13.17 -1.27
N GLU A 126 -15.96 -14.35 -0.93
CA GLU A 126 -15.78 -14.74 0.47
C GLU A 126 -14.67 -13.90 1.12
N TYR A 127 -14.80 -13.69 2.43
CA TYR A 127 -13.90 -12.80 3.16
C TYR A 127 -13.59 -13.28 4.57
N ILE A 128 -12.48 -12.77 5.12
CA ILE A 128 -12.05 -12.97 6.51
C ILE A 128 -11.96 -11.61 7.17
N GLU A 129 -12.42 -11.53 8.41
CA GLU A 129 -12.19 -10.38 9.28
C GLU A 129 -11.40 -10.81 10.49
N LYS A 130 -10.37 -10.04 10.84
CA LYS A 130 -9.56 -10.32 12.02
C LYS A 130 -8.91 -9.06 12.56
N THR A 131 -8.51 -9.11 13.82
CA THR A 131 -7.65 -8.10 14.44
C THR A 131 -6.21 -8.61 14.42
N VAL A 132 -5.27 -7.78 13.98
CA VAL A 132 -3.84 -8.07 13.93
C VAL A 132 -3.07 -7.02 14.70
N GLU A 133 -2.07 -7.45 15.47
CA GLU A 133 -1.15 -6.56 16.17
C GLU A 133 0.15 -6.43 15.36
N LYS A 134 0.43 -5.22 14.87
CA LYS A 134 1.63 -4.90 14.10
C LYS A 134 2.10 -3.51 14.50
N TYR A 135 3.42 -3.33 14.57
CA TYR A 135 4.05 -2.06 14.94
C TYR A 135 3.53 -1.47 16.28
N GLY A 136 3.14 -2.32 17.23
CA GLY A 136 2.60 -1.90 18.54
C GLY A 136 1.16 -1.35 18.48
N GLN A 137 0.45 -1.53 17.37
CA GLN A 137 -0.94 -1.11 17.20
C GLN A 137 -1.83 -2.30 16.81
N ARG A 138 -3.09 -2.25 17.25
CA ARG A 138 -4.12 -3.21 16.85
C ARG A 138 -4.85 -2.68 15.62
N HIS A 139 -4.84 -3.45 14.55
CA HIS A 139 -5.54 -3.14 13.31
C HIS A 139 -6.66 -4.14 13.06
N ASN A 140 -7.87 -3.65 12.84
CA ASN A 140 -8.96 -4.47 12.33
C ASN A 140 -8.86 -4.50 10.81
N ILE A 141 -8.82 -5.69 10.22
CA ILE A 141 -8.62 -5.85 8.78
C ILE A 141 -9.79 -6.64 8.17
N HIS A 142 -10.11 -6.30 6.92
CA HIS A 142 -11.05 -7.01 6.08
C HIS A 142 -10.30 -7.54 4.86
N CYS A 143 -10.34 -8.85 4.66
CA CYS A 143 -9.61 -9.57 3.61
C CYS A 143 -10.60 -10.30 2.70
N GLU A 144 -10.72 -9.87 1.44
CA GLU A 144 -11.71 -10.39 0.51
C GLU A 144 -11.04 -11.07 -0.71
N CYS A 145 -11.61 -12.18 -1.17
CA CYS A 145 -11.20 -12.78 -2.43
C CYS A 145 -11.83 -12.06 -3.63
N LYS A 146 -11.11 -11.11 -4.22
CA LYS A 146 -11.59 -10.33 -5.39
C LYS A 146 -11.17 -10.91 -6.74
N VAL A 147 -9.99 -11.50 -6.81
CA VAL A 147 -9.40 -11.99 -8.06
C VAL A 147 -8.89 -13.42 -7.85
N PRO A 148 -9.39 -14.42 -8.61
CA PRO A 148 -8.95 -15.80 -8.51
C PRO A 148 -7.44 -15.98 -8.64
N HIS A 149 -6.90 -17.00 -7.96
CA HIS A 149 -5.49 -17.41 -7.98
C HIS A 149 -4.49 -16.40 -7.42
N LEU A 150 -4.97 -15.28 -6.87
CA LEU A 150 -4.16 -14.32 -6.15
C LEU A 150 -4.36 -14.45 -4.63
N PHE A 151 -3.56 -13.69 -3.89
CA PHE A 151 -3.75 -13.49 -2.46
C PHE A 151 -5.06 -12.73 -2.19
N LEU A 152 -5.55 -12.84 -0.96
CA LEU A 152 -6.66 -12.00 -0.50
C LEU A 152 -6.28 -10.51 -0.59
N ASN A 153 -7.25 -9.69 -0.96
CA ASN A 153 -7.12 -8.24 -0.89
C ASN A 153 -7.49 -7.80 0.52
N CYS A 154 -6.50 -7.44 1.34
CA CYS A 154 -6.74 -7.01 2.71
C CYS A 154 -6.59 -5.49 2.87
N ILE A 155 -7.55 -4.88 3.57
CA ILE A 155 -7.52 -3.46 3.92
C ILE A 155 -7.75 -3.29 5.42
N ILE A 156 -7.12 -2.28 6.01
CA ILE A 156 -7.45 -1.84 7.37
C ILE A 156 -8.85 -1.22 7.33
N LYS A 157 -9.73 -1.68 8.22
CA LYS A 157 -11.01 -1.02 8.46
C LYS A 157 -10.71 0.30 9.15
N SER A 158 -10.99 1.42 8.49
CA SER A 158 -11.10 2.69 9.18
C SER A 158 -12.14 2.51 10.29
N SER A 159 -11.76 2.77 11.54
CA SER A 159 -12.74 2.90 12.62
C SER A 159 -13.71 3.99 12.17
N GLU A 160 -14.94 3.62 11.82
CA GLU A 160 -16.01 4.59 11.77
C GLU A 160 -16.03 5.25 13.15
N HIS A 161 -15.59 6.50 13.23
CA HIS A 161 -16.13 7.38 14.26
C HIS A 161 -17.63 7.28 14.06
N SER A 162 -18.30 6.62 15.00
CA SER A 162 -19.73 6.74 15.20
C SER A 162 -20.01 8.23 15.43
N GLY A 163 -20.16 8.96 14.33
CA GLY A 163 -20.77 10.27 14.32
C GLY A 163 -22.20 10.06 14.74
N SER A 164 -22.44 10.23 16.04
CA SER A 164 -23.77 10.38 16.58
C SER A 164 -24.41 11.56 15.84
N PRO A 165 -25.51 11.39 15.11
CA PRO A 165 -26.25 12.52 14.59
C PRO A 165 -27.03 13.15 15.76
N ILE A 166 -26.68 14.41 16.03
CA ILE A 166 -27.43 15.47 16.75
C ILE A 166 -27.82 15.17 18.20
#